data_AF-A0AA43LGL2-F1
#
_entry.id   AF-A0AA43LGL2-F1
#
_cell.length_a   1.000
_cell.length_b   1.000
_cell.length_c   1.000
_cell.angle_alpha   90.00
_cell.angle_beta   90.00
_cell.angle_gamma   90.00
#
_symmetry.space_group_name_H-M   'P 1'
#
loop_
_entity.id
_entity.type
_entity.pdbx_description
1 polymer ?
#
loop_
_entity_poly.entity_id
_entity_poly.type
_entity_poly.pdbx_seq_one_letter_code
_entity_poly.pdbx_strand_id
1 'polypeptide(L)' 'MKTKKTEGLFSSLPQKAKVLGAKFIHAGGKQFFSISYLHNGQTITQSIQTKGGAV' A
#
# COMPACT_ATOMS: atom_id res chain seq x y z
N MET A 1 -21.40 -4.65 -7.54
CA MET A 1 -20.26 -3.80 -7.13
C MET A 1 -18.97 -4.49 -7.55
N LYS A 2 -18.18 -3.90 -8.47
CA LYS A 2 -16.85 -4.42 -8.82
C LYS A 2 -15.85 -3.78 -7.86
N THR A 3 -15.29 -4.55 -6.94
CA THR A 3 -14.17 -4.14 -6.09
C THR A 3 -13.02 -3.73 -7.00
N LYS A 4 -12.64 -2.44 -6.97
CA LYS A 4 -11.47 -1.96 -7.69
C LYS A 4 -10.23 -2.60 -7.06
N LYS A 5 -9.74 -3.64 -7.73
CA LYS A 5 -8.40 -4.23 -7.67
C LYS A 5 -7.38 -3.41 -6.86
N THR A 6 -7.24 -3.75 -5.58
CA THR A 6 -6.01 -3.50 -4.79
C THR A 6 -4.89 -4.49 -5.17
N GLU A 7 -5.04 -5.24 -6.27
CA GLU A 7 -4.13 -6.32 -6.67
C GLU A 7 -2.76 -5.81 -7.15
N GLY A 8 -2.61 -4.53 -7.52
CA GLY A 8 -1.31 -3.99 -7.95
C GLY A 8 -0.32 -3.66 -6.82
N LEU A 9 -0.82 -3.45 -5.60
CA LEU A 9 0.00 -3.07 -4.44
C LEU A 9 0.72 -4.26 -3.83
N PHE A 10 -0.01 -5.38 -3.71
CA PHE A 10 0.52 -6.63 -3.19
C PHE A 10 1.25 -7.44 -4.25
N SER A 11 1.00 -7.21 -5.55
CA SER A 11 1.76 -7.88 -6.61
C SER A 11 3.21 -7.40 -6.74
N SER A 12 3.53 -6.18 -6.28
CA SER A 12 4.91 -5.70 -6.20
C SER A 12 5.61 -6.11 -4.91
N LEU A 13 4.88 -6.69 -3.94
CA LEU A 13 5.50 -7.18 -2.72
C LEU A 13 6.23 -8.49 -3.02
N PRO A 14 7.45 -8.68 -2.47
CA PRO A 14 8.13 -9.96 -2.55
C PRO A 14 7.22 -11.10 -2.08
N GLN A 15 7.24 -12.26 -2.75
CA GLN A 15 6.38 -13.42 -2.41
C GLN A 15 6.53 -13.93 -0.95
N LYS A 16 7.59 -13.52 -0.24
CA LYS A 16 7.86 -13.84 1.18
C LYS A 16 7.91 -12.59 2.07
N ALA A 17 7.33 -11.48 1.63
CA ALA A 17 7.27 -10.26 2.42
C ALA A 17 6.35 -10.46 3.63
N LYS A 18 6.88 -10.30 4.84
CA LYS A 18 6.06 -10.28 6.05
C LYS A 18 5.52 -8.87 6.23
N VAL A 19 4.24 -8.69 5.96
CA VAL A 19 3.59 -7.37 6.17
C VAL A 19 3.56 -7.08 7.67
N LEU A 20 4.14 -5.93 8.05
CA LEU A 20 4.17 -5.45 9.43
C LEU A 20 2.98 -4.53 9.71
N GLY A 21 2.49 -3.82 8.69
CA GLY A 21 1.30 -3.00 8.80
C GLY A 21 0.98 -2.29 7.48
N ALA A 22 -0.26 -1.83 7.36
CA ALA A 22 -0.69 -0.99 6.26
C ALA A 22 -1.53 0.17 6.80
N LYS A 23 -1.37 1.35 6.22
CA LYS A 23 -2.07 2.57 6.62
C LYS A 23 -2.57 3.32 5.40
N PHE A 24 -3.83 3.74 5.48
CA PHE A 24 -4.40 4.71 4.55
C PHE A 24 -4.20 6.12 5.11
N ILE A 25 -3.68 7.04 4.30
CA ILE A 25 -3.38 8.41 4.68
C ILE A 25 -4.06 9.35 3.70
N HIS A 26 -4.86 10.27 4.23
CA HIS A 26 -5.42 11.39 3.47
C HIS A 26 -4.65 12.66 3.83
N ALA A 27 -3.99 13.26 2.85
CA ALA A 27 -3.21 14.49 3.06
C ALA A 27 -3.39 15.45 1.88
N GLY A 28 -3.86 16.67 2.16
CA GLY A 28 -4.00 17.73 1.15
C GLY A 28 -4.87 17.35 -0.06
N GLY A 29 -6.01 16.68 0.19
CA GLY A 29 -6.92 16.20 -0.88
C GLY A 29 -6.38 15.02 -1.70
N LYS A 30 -5.19 14.50 -1.37
CA LYS A 30 -4.59 13.32 -1.99
C LYS A 30 -4.74 12.12 -1.06
N GLN A 31 -4.94 10.95 -1.66
CA GLN A 31 -5.02 9.68 -0.97
C GLN A 31 -3.73 8.89 -1.18
N PHE A 32 -3.17 8.40 -0.09
CA PHE A 32 -1.98 7.57 -0.07
C PHE A 32 -2.30 6.26 0.63
N PHE A 33 -1.82 5.16 0.06
CA PHE A 33 -1.77 3.88 0.74
C PHE A 33 -0.32 3.55 1.03
N SER A 34 0.01 3.33 2.30
CA SER A 34 1.35 2.98 2.76
C SER A 34 1.33 1.57 3.33
N ILE A 35 2.29 0.74 2.95
CA ILE A 35 2.48 -0.60 3.48
C ILE A 35 3.92 -0.77 3.95
N SER A 36 4.08 -1.26 5.18
CA SER A 36 5.37 -1.60 5.75
C SER A 36 5.49 -3.12 5.82
N TYR A 37 6.60 -3.66 5.34
CA TYR A 37 6.86 -5.10 5.31
C TYR A 37 8.34 -5.39 5.57
N LEU A 38 8.62 -6.58 6.08
CA LEU A 38 9.97 -7.08 6.25
C LEU A 38 10.44 -7.77 4.96
N HIS A 39 11.62 -7.39 4.48
CA HIS A 39 12.30 -8.01 3.35
C HIS A 39 13.77 -8.21 3.71
N ASN A 40 14.24 -9.47 3.71
CA ASN A 40 15.62 -9.83 4.06
C ASN A 40 16.11 -9.22 5.40
N GLY A 41 15.24 -9.22 6.42
CA GLY A 41 15.57 -8.69 7.75
C GLY A 41 15.42 -7.16 7.89
N GLN A 42 15.11 -6.45 6.80
CA GLN A 42 14.94 -4.99 6.81
C GLN A 42 13.47 -4.62 6.65
N THR A 43 13.05 -3.56 7.34
CA THR A 43 11.70 -3.00 7.18
C THR A 43 11.69 -2.05 5.99
N ILE A 44 10.91 -2.40 4.97
CA ILE A 44 10.64 -1.54 3.81
C ILE A 44 9.25 -0.93 3.97
N THR A 45 9.14 0.38 3.76
CA THR A 45 7.86 1.08 3.68
C THR A 45 7.62 1.57 2.26
N GLN A 46 6.59 1.03 1.62
CA GLN A 46 6.18 1.39 0.27
C GLN A 46 4.90 2.19 0.33
N SER A 47 4.92 3.40 -0.23
CA SER A 47 3.74 4.27 -0.29
C SER A 47 3.36 4.50 -1.75
N ILE A 48 2.08 4.32 -2.08
CA ILE A 48 1.55 4.70 -3.39
C ILE A 48 0.54 5.83 -3.24
N GLN A 49 0.63 6.81 -4.12
CA GLN A 49 -0.43 7.78 -4.29
C GLN A 49 -1.55 7.12 -5.12
N THR A 50 -2.70 6.90 -4.50
CA THR A 50 -3.85 6.37 -5.23
C THR A 50 -4.55 7.51 -5.95
N LYS A 51 -4.80 7.37 -7.26
CA LYS A 51 -5.76 8.19 -8.01
C LYS A 51 -7.19 7.77 -7.64
N GLY A 52 -7.51 7.85 -6.35
CA GLY A 52 -8.86 7.69 -5.80
C GLY A 52 -9.28 9.07 -5.32
N GLY A 53 -10.29 9.64 -5.99
CA GLY A 53 -10.86 10.93 -5.65
C GLY A 53 -11.48 10.94 -4.25
N ALA A 54 -11.82 12.15 -3.82
CA ALA A 54 -12.66 12.39 -2.65
C ALA A 54 -13.76 11.32 -2.55
N VAL A 55 -13.83 10.66 -1.39
CA VAL A 55 -15.10 10.12 -0.90
C VAL A 55 -15.97 11.30 -0.50
#